data_AF-A0A2G9UFC6-F1
#
_entry.id   AF-A0A2G9UFC6-F1
#
_cell.length_a   1.000
_cell.length_b   1.000
_cell.length_c   1.000
_cell.angle_alpha   90.00
_cell.angle_beta   90.00
_cell.angle_gamma   90.00
#
_symmetry.space_group_name_H-M   'P 1'
#
loop_
_entity.id
_entity.type
_entity.pdbx_description
1 polymer ?
#
loop_
_entity_poly.entity_id
_entity_poly.type
_entity_poly.pdbx_seq_one_letter_code
_entity_poly.pdbx_strand_id
1 'polypeptide(L)' 'MHLREGQFDRAHTDFFEAFKNYDESGSPRRITCLKYLVLANMLIKSDINPFDSQEAKPFK' A
#
# COMPACT_ATOMS: atom_id res chain seq x y z
N MET A 1 -3.73 7.00 13.61
CA MET A 1 -3.35 6.43 12.29
C MET A 1 -3.68 4.96 12.35
N HIS A 2 -4.53 4.47 11.45
CA HIS A 2 -5.15 3.14 11.52
C HIS A 2 -4.17 2.00 11.85
N LEU A 3 -2.95 2.04 11.30
CA LEU A 3 -1.89 1.06 11.57
C LEU A 3 -1.53 0.94 13.07
N ARG A 4 -1.48 2.05 13.81
CA ARG A 4 -1.17 2.06 15.26
C ARG A 4 -2.34 1.60 16.12
N GLU A 5 -3.55 1.70 15.59
CA GLU A 5 -4.79 1.31 16.27
C GLU A 5 -5.18 -0.15 15.97
N GLY A 6 -4.33 -0.90 15.24
CA GLY A 6 -4.60 -2.28 14.83
C GLY A 6 -5.63 -2.42 13.71
N GLN A 7 -6.06 -1.31 13.11
CA GLN A 7 -7.06 -1.29 12.03
C GLN A 7 -6.36 -1.51 10.68
N PHE A 8 -5.81 -2.71 10.49
CA PHE A 8 -4.93 -3.00 9.35
C PHE A 8 -5.64 -2.96 7.99
N ASP A 9 -6.91 -3.35 7.90
CA ASP A 9 -7.69 -3.24 6.66
C ASP A 9 -7.87 -1.80 6.21
N ARG A 10 -8.16 -0.89 7.15
CA ARG A 10 -8.27 0.54 6.85
C ARG A 10 -6.91 1.14 6.49
N ALA A 11 -5.86 0.74 7.20
CA ALA A 11 -4.50 1.16 6.87
C ALA A 11 -4.10 0.69 5.46
N HIS A 12 -4.46 -0.54 5.07
CA HIS A 12 -4.22 -1.05 3.73
C HIS A 12 -4.88 -0.17 2.67
N THR A 13 -6.17 0.16 2.83
CA THR A 13 -6.89 1.07 1.92
C THR A 13 -6.23 2.45 1.85
N ASP A 14 -5.92 3.06 3.01
CA ASP A 14 -5.26 4.37 3.06
C ASP A 14 -3.92 4.37 2.32
N PHE A 15 -3.09 3.33 2.54
CA PHE A 15 -1.78 3.23 1.87
C PHE A 15 -1.90 2.95 0.38
N PHE A 16 -2.92 2.20 -0.04
CA PHE A 16 -3.17 1.94 -1.46
C PHE A 16 -3.59 3.22 -2.19
N GLU A 17 -4.54 3.98 -1.63
CA GLU A 17 -4.96 5.26 -2.21
C GLU A 17 -3.82 6.28 -2.21
N ALA A 18 -3.07 6.38 -1.11
CA ALA A 18 -1.90 7.24 -1.04
C ALA A 18 -0.83 6.84 -2.08
N PHE A 19 -0.60 5.54 -2.27
CA PHE A 19 0.33 5.03 -3.28
C PHE A 19 -0.08 5.49 -4.69
N LYS A 20 -1.34 5.31 -5.09
CA LYS A 20 -1.85 5.78 -6.39
C LYS A 20 -1.66 7.27 -6.58
N ASN A 21 -2.07 8.07 -5.59
CA ASN A 21 -1.92 9.54 -5.65
C ASN A 21 -0.44 9.97 -5.76
N TYR A 22 0.47 9.30 -5.07
CA TYR A 22 1.90 9.60 -5.16
C TYR A 22 2.56 9.07 -6.45
N ASP A 23 2.08 7.97 -7.01
CA ASP A 23 2.53 7.44 -8.29
C ASP A 23 2.10 8.37 -9.44
N GLU A 24 0.82 8.74 -9.48
CA GLU A 24 0.26 9.68 -10.47
C GLU A 24 0.95 11.06 -10.44
N SER A 25 1.33 11.53 -9.25
CA SER A 25 2.07 12.79 -9.10
C SER A 25 3.58 12.66 -9.31
N GLY A 26 4.09 11.47 -9.60
CA GLY A 26 5.53 11.19 -9.77
C GLY A 26 6.36 11.35 -8.49
N SER A 27 5.71 11.47 -7.32
CA SER A 27 6.37 11.70 -6.05
C SER A 27 7.26 10.52 -5.63
N PRO A 28 8.48 10.75 -5.10
CA PRO A 28 9.32 9.68 -4.57
C PRO A 28 8.70 8.99 -3.34
N ARG A 29 7.70 9.64 -2.70
CA ARG A 29 6.97 9.06 -1.56
C ARG A 29 6.16 7.81 -1.93
N ARG A 30 5.90 7.57 -3.21
CA ARG A 30 5.21 6.35 -3.68
C ARG A 30 5.87 5.07 -3.16
N ILE A 31 7.20 5.03 -3.11
CA ILE A 31 7.94 3.85 -2.63
C ILE A 31 7.71 3.62 -1.14
N THR A 32 7.63 4.69 -0.35
CA THR A 32 7.34 4.60 1.08
C THR A 32 5.91 4.11 1.32
N CYS A 33 4.94 4.63 0.57
CA CYS A 33 3.55 4.16 0.64
C CYS A 33 3.43 2.70 0.21
N LEU A 34 4.12 2.29 -0.86
CA LEU A 34 4.13 0.90 -1.31
C LEU A 34 4.70 -0.05 -0.24
N LYS A 35 5.77 0.34 0.47
CA LYS A 35 6.30 -0.46 1.59
C LYS A 35 5.27 -0.63 2.71
N TYR A 36 4.55 0.43 3.05
CA TYR A 36 3.51 0.35 4.08
C TYR A 36 2.26 -0.40 3.63
N LEU A 37 1.92 -0.33 2.34
CA LEU A 37 0.89 -1.16 1.72
C LEU A 37 1.23 -2.65 1.86
N VAL A 38 2.45 -3.04 1.50
CA VAL A 38 2.92 -4.43 1.63
C VAL A 38 2.91 -4.88 3.09
N LEU A 39 3.35 -4.02 4.02
CA LEU A 39 3.26 -4.31 5.46
C LEU A 39 1.81 -4.53 5.90
N ALA A 40 0.89 -3.63 5.54
CA ALA A 40 -0.52 -3.74 5.89
C ALA A 40 -1.15 -5.01 5.29
N ASN A 41 -0.80 -5.35 4.05
CA ASN A 41 -1.25 -6.57 3.36
C ASN A 41 -0.81 -7.84 4.10
N MET A 42 0.43 -7.88 4.61
CA MET A 42 0.91 -8.99 5.44
C MET A 42 0.19 -9.06 6.78
N LEU A 43 -0.12 -7.92 7.41
CA LEU A 43 -0.78 -7.86 8.72
C LEU A 43 -2.25 -8.32 8.67
N ILE A 44 -2.96 -8.04 7.58
CA ILE A 44 -4.32 -8.59 7.34
C ILE A 44 -4.29 -10.05 6.86
N LYS A 45 -3.10 -10.64 6.67
CA LYS A 45 -2.91 -12.00 6.14
C LYS A 45 -3.64 -12.22 4.81
N SER A 46 -3.57 -11.23 3.94
CA SER A 46 -4.18 -11.30 2.61
C SER A 46 -3.43 -12.32 1.74
N ASP A 47 -4.18 -13.20 1.08
CA ASP A 47 -3.65 -14.09 0.05
C ASP A 47 -3.40 -13.38 -1.30
N ILE A 48 -3.86 -12.13 -1.43
CA ILE A 48 -3.70 -11.31 -2.63
C ILE A 48 -2.34 -10.61 -2.56
N ASN A 49 -1.55 -10.75 -3.62
CA ASN A 49 -0.27 -10.07 -3.73
C ASN A 49 -0.48 -8.61 -4.19
N PRO A 50 -0.03 -7.60 -3.43
CA PRO A 50 -0.21 -6.19 -3.79
C PRO A 50 0.48 -5.82 -5.11
N PHE A 51 1.54 -6.56 -5.51
CA PHE A 51 2.27 -6.36 -6.77
C PHE A 51 1.54 -6.88 -8.02
N ASP A 52 0.42 -7.59 -7.85
CA ASP A 52 -0.41 -8.01 -8.98
C ASP A 52 -1.37 -6.88 -9.44
N SER A 53 -1.49 -5.80 -8.66
CA SER A 53 -2.17 -4.57 -9.09
C SER A 53 -1.44 -3.91 -10.26
N GLN A 54 -2.18 -3.27 -11.16
CA GLN A 54 -1.61 -2.63 -12.35
C GLN A 54 -0.61 -1.54 -11.99
N GLU A 55 -0.87 -0.82 -10.91
CA GLU A 55 -0.08 0.28 -10.38
C GLU A 55 1.22 -0.21 -9.72
N ALA A 56 1.18 -1.35 -9.01
CA ALA A 56 2.36 -1.88 -8.33
C ALA A 56 3.18 -2.88 -9.18
N LYS A 57 2.63 -3.39 -10.29
CA LYS A 57 3.30 -4.35 -11.19
C LYS A 57 4.70 -3.91 -11.68
N PRO A 58 4.98 -2.63 -11.97
CA PRO A 58 6.31 -2.18 -12.36
C PRO A 58 7.38 -2.26 -11.24
N PHE A 59 6.96 -2.49 -9.99
CA PHE A 59 7.84 -2.50 -8.81
C PHE A 59 8.16 -3.92 -8.32
N LYS A 60 7.79 -4.95 -9.09
CA LYS A 60 8.09 -6.36 -8.80
C LYS A 60 9.55 -6.71 -9.11
#